data_AF-A0A9Q1DR54-F1
#
_entry.id   AF-A0A9Q1DR54-F1
#
_cell.length_a   1.000
_cell.length_b   1.000
_cell.length_c   1.000
_cell.angle_alpha   90.00
_cell.angle_beta   90.00
_cell.angle_gamma   90.00
#
_symmetry.space_group_name_H-M   'P 1'
#
loop_
_entity.id
_entity.type
_entity.pdbx_description
1 polymer ?
#
loop_
_entity_poly.entity_id
_entity_poly.type
_entity_poly.pdbx_seq_one_letter_code
_entity_poly.pdbx_strand_id
1 'polypeptide(L)'
;MMKRSRPLIDEIMQQEIRPLLAVDIIEQLHRQFAVLSGGRGRDGAPIITFPEYSGFSDLPDEDFLNVVTYLTSIPSLDAASIGFVIIIDRRRDKWSSVKASLARIAGAFPGNLQLVLVLRPCRFFQRALADFGIRLHRDDFKMKVPIIMLNSLSDLHGYIDKGQLTCELGGHLEYCHNQWIHHRTAIENFAVTVKTTAQMLQRFGTDLAETELPNDVQCTKDLLGAHAEKHRTLKSELGLAMTQGTTLLSCIKEQAARNASARLNPDEAENLTTVERLLAQLDETENAFEQFWSKHHVRLEQCLQLRHFEHDFREVKAALDGLMQAQASLPDSGESAGRVDHLLAELTALQERAQESLEKAQLHALHGDQLIQSSHYAVDSIRPKCLELRRVCDDFSNGAQRKHDVLAKAHLVHLGIDKCQQEGAESALQDIDRFLESGAEQHLGDLKDLRNQYDVILTVEIKDGVQKALGRLEDVREMFGRRHVSLKKLSAKQARPVQPVAPRPEASPKRSSPKPGRTPGPPANRRLPENSASPKPQTEADLARKKNIRKAKGGIKIEVLHEASQGVQPRPGVRDGGVTVLQTPPSDVTRVLHGLLRNEPHAKQAFPLQSARQPVLKTVEP
;
A
#
# COMPACT_ATOMS: atom_id res chain seq x y z
N MET A 1 20.56 6.48 38.23
CA MET A 1 21.16 7.12 37.02
C MET A 1 21.56 6.01 36.06
N MET A 2 21.16 6.06 34.80
CA MET A 2 21.64 5.16 33.73
C MET A 2 21.82 6.00 32.47
N LYS A 3 22.93 5.81 31.75
CA LYS A 3 23.17 6.51 30.48
C LYS A 3 22.21 5.95 29.44
N ARG A 4 21.36 6.79 28.86
CA ARG A 4 20.66 6.46 27.62
C ARG A 4 21.71 6.39 26.51
N SER A 5 21.88 5.24 25.88
CA SER A 5 22.60 5.15 24.60
C SER A 5 21.92 6.08 23.60
N ARG A 6 22.69 6.95 22.95
CA ARG A 6 22.19 7.73 21.81
C ARG A 6 21.97 6.78 20.62
N PRO A 7 21.01 7.03 19.73
CA PRO A 7 20.94 6.32 18.46
C PRO A 7 22.20 6.63 17.63
N LEU A 8 22.64 5.67 16.81
CA LEU A 8 23.84 5.78 15.97
C LEU A 8 23.72 6.81 14.82
N ILE A 9 22.67 7.62 14.83
CA ILE A 9 22.29 8.60 13.80
C ILE A 9 22.89 9.97 14.13
N ASP A 10 23.01 10.32 15.42
CA ASP A 10 23.54 11.63 15.86
C ASP A 10 25.04 11.81 15.57
N GLU A 11 25.79 10.74 15.32
CA GLU A 11 27.24 10.80 15.02
C GLU A 11 27.55 10.97 13.53
N ILE A 12 26.55 10.81 12.65
CA ILE A 12 26.63 11.10 11.20
C ILE A 12 26.06 12.51 10.89
N MET A 13 26.04 13.38 11.90
CA MET A 13 25.75 14.82 11.77
C MET A 13 26.96 15.67 12.18
N GLN A 14 28.17 15.22 11.79
CA GLN A 14 29.21 16.19 11.48
C GLN A 14 28.65 17.12 10.41
N GLN A 15 28.84 18.43 10.56
CA GLN A 15 28.50 19.36 9.50
C GLN A 15 29.41 19.05 8.31
N GLU A 16 28.86 18.47 7.22
CA GLU A 16 29.57 18.39 5.94
C GLU A 16 29.94 19.83 5.55
N ILE A 17 31.18 20.23 5.82
CA ILE A 17 31.74 21.48 5.30
C ILE A 17 31.72 21.30 3.78
N ARG A 18 30.75 21.93 3.12
CA ARG A 18 30.55 21.81 1.68
C ARG A 18 31.90 22.10 0.99
N PRO A 19 32.43 21.19 0.16
CA PRO A 19 33.61 21.46 -0.62
C PRO A 19 33.46 22.74 -1.44
N LEU A 20 34.50 23.55 -1.44
CA LEU A 20 34.64 24.68 -2.36
C LEU A 20 34.74 24.13 -3.78
N LEU A 21 33.80 24.48 -4.66
CA LEU A 21 33.78 24.02 -6.06
C LEU A 21 34.35 25.10 -6.99
N ALA A 22 34.78 24.72 -8.19
CA ALA A 22 35.23 25.64 -9.24
C ALA A 22 34.18 26.73 -9.53
N VAL A 23 32.89 26.38 -9.50
CA VAL A 23 31.77 27.31 -9.72
C VAL A 23 31.65 28.35 -8.60
N ASP A 24 32.04 28.03 -7.36
CA ASP A 24 31.96 28.95 -6.22
C ASP A 24 33.08 30.01 -6.25
N ILE A 25 34.16 29.76 -7.00
CA ILE A 25 35.34 30.65 -7.12
C ILE A 25 35.72 30.95 -8.57
N ILE A 26 34.76 30.85 -9.48
CA ILE A 26 35.03 30.83 -10.93
C ILE A 26 35.64 32.15 -11.43
N GLU A 27 35.30 33.28 -10.81
CA GLU A 27 35.91 34.58 -11.13
C GLU A 27 37.38 34.63 -10.69
N GLN A 28 37.70 34.13 -9.50
CA GLN A 28 39.06 34.09 -8.97
C GLN A 28 39.95 33.15 -9.79
N LEU A 29 39.42 32.01 -10.23
CA LEU A 29 40.10 31.10 -11.14
C LEU A 29 40.45 31.82 -12.46
N HIS A 30 39.50 32.47 -13.13
CA HIS A 30 39.75 33.19 -14.39
C HIS A 30 40.77 34.34 -14.29
N ARG A 31 41.14 34.81 -13.08
CA ARG A 31 42.26 35.77 -12.90
C ARG A 31 43.64 35.13 -13.09
N GLN A 32 43.73 33.79 -13.13
CA GLN A 32 44.93 33.00 -13.43
C GLN A 32 46.18 33.32 -12.57
N PHE A 33 46.03 33.90 -11.37
CA PHE A 33 47.17 34.24 -10.52
C PHE A 33 47.87 33.02 -9.89
N ALA A 34 47.22 31.85 -9.93
CA ALA A 34 47.76 30.54 -9.59
C ALA A 34 47.17 29.47 -10.54
N VAL A 35 47.95 28.44 -10.87
CA VAL A 35 47.64 27.41 -11.89
C VAL A 35 48.13 26.05 -11.44
N LEU A 36 47.25 25.03 -11.49
CA LEU A 36 47.62 23.61 -11.44
C LEU A 36 47.53 23.03 -12.87
N SER A 37 48.66 22.92 -13.55
CA SER A 37 48.71 22.51 -14.97
C SER A 37 48.74 20.99 -15.20
N GLY A 38 48.71 20.18 -14.13
CA GLY A 38 48.93 18.72 -14.18
C GLY A 38 50.40 18.30 -14.09
N GLY A 39 51.34 19.23 -14.27
CA GLY A 39 52.78 18.97 -14.22
C GLY A 39 53.26 18.44 -12.86
N ARG A 40 54.25 17.54 -12.89
CA ARG A 40 54.85 16.90 -11.71
C ARG A 40 56.34 17.18 -11.56
N GLY A 41 56.79 17.30 -10.30
CA GLY A 41 58.20 17.23 -9.94
C GLY A 41 58.78 15.82 -10.14
N ARG A 42 60.11 15.68 -10.01
CA ARG A 42 60.84 14.41 -10.23
C ARG A 42 60.29 13.24 -9.39
N ASP A 43 59.79 13.54 -8.20
CA ASP A 43 59.29 12.55 -7.23
C ASP A 43 57.78 12.28 -7.38
N GLY A 44 57.12 12.82 -8.41
CA GLY A 44 55.67 12.74 -8.61
C GLY A 44 54.85 13.86 -7.93
N ALA A 45 55.52 14.73 -7.17
CA ALA A 45 54.94 15.88 -6.46
C ALA A 45 54.16 16.84 -7.40
N PRO A 46 52.91 17.25 -7.08
CA PRO A 46 52.14 18.18 -7.90
C PRO A 46 52.76 19.59 -7.96
N ILE A 47 52.78 20.20 -9.16
CA ILE A 47 53.29 21.56 -9.38
C ILE A 47 52.14 22.58 -9.38
N ILE A 48 52.22 23.59 -8.51
CA ILE A 48 51.41 24.81 -8.63
C ILE A 48 52.29 25.98 -9.09
N THR A 49 51.93 26.60 -10.20
CA THR A 49 52.61 27.77 -10.76
C THR A 49 51.84 29.04 -10.40
N PHE A 50 52.54 30.03 -9.85
CA PHE A 50 52.08 31.42 -9.73
C PHE A 50 52.72 32.22 -10.88
N PRO A 51 52.04 32.36 -12.05
CA PRO A 51 52.60 33.06 -13.20
C PRO A 51 52.71 34.57 -12.97
N GLU A 52 53.28 35.28 -13.94
CA GLU A 52 53.36 36.75 -13.96
C GLU A 52 51.93 37.36 -13.91
N TYR A 53 51.59 37.98 -12.77
CA TYR A 53 50.29 38.61 -12.55
C TYR A 53 50.48 39.96 -11.86
N SER A 54 50.20 41.06 -12.57
CA SER A 54 50.56 42.43 -12.14
C SER A 54 49.82 42.89 -10.89
N GLY A 55 48.58 42.43 -10.68
CA GLY A 55 47.78 42.73 -9.48
C GLY A 55 48.08 41.86 -8.27
N PHE A 56 49.15 41.04 -8.28
CA PHE A 56 49.34 40.01 -7.23
C PHE A 56 49.47 40.59 -5.83
N SER A 57 50.10 41.76 -5.67
CA SER A 57 50.24 42.42 -4.37
C SER A 57 48.87 42.76 -3.78
N ASP A 58 47.97 43.26 -4.63
CA ASP A 58 46.68 43.86 -4.27
C ASP A 58 45.51 42.84 -4.24
N LEU A 59 45.80 41.55 -4.45
CA LEU A 59 44.83 40.47 -4.29
C LEU A 59 44.30 40.42 -2.84
N PRO A 60 42.98 40.30 -2.62
CA PRO A 60 42.41 39.96 -1.33
C PRO A 60 42.97 38.63 -0.82
N ASP A 61 43.29 38.55 0.47
CA ASP A 61 43.85 37.33 1.07
C ASP A 61 42.81 36.17 1.07
N GLU A 62 41.51 36.49 1.08
CA GLU A 62 40.42 35.52 0.90
C GLU A 62 40.39 34.94 -0.53
N ASP A 63 40.45 35.77 -1.57
CA ASP A 63 40.53 35.31 -2.96
C ASP A 63 41.75 34.40 -3.17
N PHE A 64 42.91 34.77 -2.60
CA PHE A 64 44.10 33.93 -2.63
C PHE A 64 43.88 32.60 -1.89
N LEU A 65 43.40 32.64 -0.64
CA LEU A 65 43.20 31.46 0.20
C LEU A 65 42.23 30.47 -0.47
N ASN A 66 41.12 30.97 -1.02
CA ASN A 66 40.12 30.19 -1.73
C ASN A 66 40.75 29.46 -2.93
N VAL A 67 41.50 30.17 -3.79
CA VAL A 67 42.16 29.55 -4.94
C VAL A 67 43.25 28.56 -4.52
N VAL A 68 44.13 28.87 -3.57
CA VAL A 68 45.18 27.89 -3.19
C VAL A 68 44.59 26.67 -2.48
N THR A 69 43.58 26.84 -1.62
CA THR A 69 42.87 25.71 -0.98
C THR A 69 42.25 24.80 -2.03
N TYR A 70 41.55 25.39 -3.00
CA TYR A 70 40.94 24.66 -4.10
C TYR A 70 41.96 23.94 -5.00
N LEU A 71 43.04 24.61 -5.41
CA LEU A 71 44.10 23.97 -6.22
C LEU A 71 44.84 22.86 -5.44
N THR A 72 44.93 22.94 -4.11
CA THR A 72 45.52 21.86 -3.30
C THR A 72 44.59 20.68 -3.03
N SER A 73 43.27 20.82 -3.19
CA SER A 73 42.31 19.72 -3.00
C SER A 73 42.05 18.89 -4.25
N ILE A 74 42.66 19.24 -5.39
CA ILE A 74 42.45 18.56 -6.68
C ILE A 74 43.29 17.28 -6.85
N PRO A 75 44.60 17.25 -6.51
CA PRO A 75 45.37 16.02 -6.63
C PRO A 75 44.91 14.97 -5.60
N SER A 76 44.96 13.69 -5.97
CA SER A 76 44.80 12.54 -5.07
C SER A 76 45.55 12.71 -3.74
N LEU A 77 44.99 12.16 -2.67
CA LEU A 77 45.62 12.13 -1.34
C LEU A 77 47.07 11.59 -1.40
N ASP A 78 47.31 10.55 -2.21
CA ASP A 78 48.64 9.99 -2.44
C ASP A 78 49.59 11.03 -3.05
N ALA A 79 49.18 11.74 -4.12
CA ALA A 79 49.99 12.79 -4.75
C ALA A 79 50.21 14.01 -3.83
N ALA A 80 49.18 14.42 -3.08
CA ALA A 80 49.26 15.51 -2.11
C ALA A 80 50.16 15.15 -0.91
N SER A 81 50.28 13.87 -0.54
CA SER A 81 51.12 13.40 0.57
C SER A 81 52.63 13.60 0.33
N ILE A 82 53.05 13.60 -0.95
CA ILE A 82 54.43 13.90 -1.38
C ILE A 82 54.79 15.36 -1.10
N GLY A 83 53.79 16.24 -1.06
CA GLY A 83 53.92 17.69 -0.94
C GLY A 83 54.01 18.39 -2.30
N PHE A 84 53.72 19.68 -2.30
CA PHE A 84 53.61 20.51 -3.51
C PHE A 84 54.93 21.18 -3.88
N VAL A 85 55.23 21.23 -5.18
CA VAL A 85 56.30 22.05 -5.74
C VAL A 85 55.69 23.36 -6.23
N ILE A 86 56.26 24.48 -5.82
CA ILE A 86 55.74 25.81 -6.18
C ILE A 86 56.70 26.52 -7.14
N ILE A 87 56.20 26.97 -8.28
CA ILE A 87 56.94 27.84 -9.21
C ILE A 87 56.39 29.26 -9.09
N ILE A 88 57.23 30.23 -8.79
CA ILE A 88 56.88 31.66 -8.72
C ILE A 88 57.58 32.38 -9.87
N ASP A 89 56.82 32.83 -10.88
CA ASP A 89 57.37 33.60 -12.00
C ASP A 89 57.18 35.10 -11.82
N ARG A 90 58.30 35.81 -11.65
CA ARG A 90 58.35 37.26 -11.46
C ARG A 90 59.39 37.89 -12.39
N ARG A 91 59.73 37.26 -13.52
CA ARG A 91 60.82 37.69 -14.43
C ARG A 91 60.72 39.14 -14.93
N ARG A 92 59.51 39.71 -15.01
CA ARG A 92 59.27 41.09 -15.46
C ARG A 92 58.79 42.04 -14.34
N ASP A 93 58.68 41.55 -13.11
CA ASP A 93 58.06 42.23 -11.96
C ASP A 93 59.13 42.87 -11.02
N LYS A 94 58.70 43.42 -9.89
CA LYS A 94 59.53 44.03 -8.84
C LYS A 94 59.94 43.00 -7.78
N TRP A 95 61.05 43.26 -7.09
CA TRP A 95 61.53 42.42 -5.98
C TRP A 95 60.59 42.43 -4.77
N SER A 96 59.81 43.51 -4.58
CA SER A 96 58.71 43.57 -3.61
C SER A 96 57.67 42.47 -3.84
N SER A 97 57.29 42.24 -5.10
CA SER A 97 56.28 41.26 -5.50
C SER A 97 56.74 39.82 -5.27
N VAL A 98 58.05 39.55 -5.39
CA VAL A 98 58.66 38.27 -4.97
C VAL A 98 58.51 38.08 -3.46
N LYS A 99 58.88 39.08 -2.65
CA LYS A 99 58.73 38.99 -1.18
C LYS A 99 57.27 38.86 -0.74
N ALA A 100 56.34 39.56 -1.38
CA ALA A 100 54.90 39.44 -1.12
C ALA A 100 54.36 38.05 -1.47
N SER A 101 54.79 37.48 -2.61
CA SER A 101 54.42 36.11 -3.01
C SER A 101 54.90 35.07 -1.99
N LEU A 102 56.18 35.14 -1.58
CA LEU A 102 56.73 34.25 -0.56
C LEU A 102 56.04 34.42 0.80
N ALA A 103 55.73 35.65 1.22
CA ALA A 103 55.03 35.92 2.48
C ALA A 103 53.60 35.34 2.50
N ARG A 104 52.82 35.54 1.44
CA ARG A 104 51.43 35.05 1.37
C ARG A 104 51.37 33.52 1.27
N ILE A 105 52.28 32.91 0.49
CA ILE A 105 52.41 31.44 0.42
C ILE A 105 52.85 30.87 1.78
N ALA A 106 53.83 31.48 2.45
CA ALA A 106 54.29 31.03 3.77
C ALA A 106 53.23 31.15 4.88
N GLY A 107 52.33 32.13 4.79
CA GLY A 107 51.30 32.39 5.79
C GLY A 107 49.97 31.67 5.55
N ALA A 108 49.62 31.34 4.29
CA ALA A 108 48.28 30.90 3.92
C ALA A 108 48.21 29.71 2.94
N PHE A 109 49.33 29.07 2.56
CA PHE A 109 49.27 27.84 1.77
C PHE A 109 48.88 26.63 2.64
N PRO A 110 47.79 25.90 2.34
CA PRO A 110 47.23 24.91 3.25
C PRO A 110 47.80 23.48 3.09
N GLY A 111 48.49 23.19 1.97
CA GLY A 111 49.09 21.89 1.71
C GLY A 111 50.51 21.74 2.26
N ASN A 112 51.00 20.50 2.36
CA ASN A 112 52.42 20.25 2.60
C ASN A 112 53.25 20.80 1.43
N LEU A 113 54.27 21.61 1.70
CA LEU A 113 55.20 22.09 0.68
C LEU A 113 56.42 21.16 0.62
N GLN A 114 56.92 20.90 -0.60
CA GLN A 114 58.16 20.16 -0.83
C GLN A 114 59.31 21.10 -1.22
N LEU A 115 59.06 22.02 -2.16
CA LEU A 115 60.08 22.86 -2.80
C LEU A 115 59.46 24.15 -3.36
N VAL A 116 60.18 25.28 -3.26
CA VAL A 116 59.81 26.55 -3.92
C VAL A 116 60.90 26.99 -4.89
N LEU A 117 60.53 27.24 -6.15
CA LEU A 117 61.40 27.70 -7.22
C LEU A 117 60.97 29.09 -7.68
N VAL A 118 61.88 30.07 -7.69
CA VAL A 118 61.55 31.47 -7.99
C VAL A 118 62.33 31.97 -9.20
N LEU A 119 61.63 32.18 -10.33
CA LEU A 119 62.19 32.88 -11.50
C LEU A 119 62.18 34.40 -11.24
N ARG A 120 63.34 34.96 -10.91
CA ARG A 120 63.47 36.32 -10.38
C ARG A 120 63.56 37.41 -11.47
N PRO A 121 63.33 38.69 -11.15
CA PRO A 121 63.51 39.80 -12.10
C PRO A 121 64.97 39.94 -12.57
N CYS A 122 65.23 39.83 -13.87
CA CYS A 122 66.59 39.79 -14.43
C CYS A 122 67.23 41.16 -14.71
N ARG A 123 66.61 42.28 -14.27
CA ARG A 123 66.96 43.65 -14.72
C ARG A 123 67.90 44.44 -13.78
N PHE A 124 68.56 43.80 -12.81
CA PHE A 124 69.47 44.49 -11.87
C PHE A 124 70.88 43.88 -11.86
N PHE A 125 71.89 44.75 -11.81
CA PHE A 125 73.32 44.39 -11.89
C PHE A 125 73.76 43.39 -10.82
N GLN A 126 74.70 42.51 -11.20
CA GLN A 126 75.19 41.38 -10.39
C GLN A 126 75.65 41.77 -8.97
N ARG A 127 76.14 43.00 -8.73
CA ARG A 127 76.52 43.48 -7.39
C ARG A 127 75.37 43.51 -6.38
N ALA A 128 74.17 43.90 -6.79
CA ALA A 128 73.01 43.92 -5.87
C ALA A 128 72.56 42.50 -5.47
N LEU A 129 72.93 41.48 -6.25
CA LEU A 129 72.42 40.13 -6.08
C LEU A 129 73.04 39.41 -4.87
N ALA A 130 74.26 39.79 -4.47
CA ALA A 130 74.87 39.35 -3.20
C ALA A 130 74.13 39.94 -1.98
N ASP A 131 74.00 41.27 -1.94
CA ASP A 131 73.38 42.01 -0.83
C ASP A 131 71.88 41.71 -0.61
N PHE A 132 71.20 41.15 -1.63
CA PHE A 132 69.83 40.65 -1.51
C PHE A 132 69.74 39.14 -1.27
N GLY A 133 70.71 38.34 -1.70
CA GLY A 133 70.82 36.93 -1.29
C GLY A 133 71.08 36.78 0.21
N ILE A 134 71.84 37.72 0.79
CA ILE A 134 72.08 37.84 2.24
C ILE A 134 70.82 38.34 3.00
N ARG A 135 69.85 38.94 2.30
CA ARG A 135 68.71 39.69 2.88
C ARG A 135 67.34 39.07 2.57
N LEU A 136 67.35 37.75 2.42
CA LEU A 136 66.20 36.86 2.35
C LEU A 136 66.53 35.67 3.25
N HIS A 137 66.52 35.88 4.57
CA HIS A 137 66.91 34.84 5.52
C HIS A 137 65.91 33.69 5.44
N ARG A 138 66.37 32.44 5.57
CA ARG A 138 65.48 31.27 5.51
C ARG A 138 64.40 31.32 6.59
N ASP A 139 64.70 31.97 7.71
CA ASP A 139 63.81 32.17 8.86
C ASP A 139 62.80 33.32 8.68
N ASP A 140 63.05 34.28 7.76
CA ASP A 140 62.19 35.46 7.54
C ASP A 140 60.73 35.05 7.25
N PHE A 141 60.56 33.91 6.58
CA PHE A 141 59.28 33.35 6.14
C PHE A 141 58.84 32.13 6.95
N LYS A 142 59.63 31.68 7.93
CA LYS A 142 59.39 30.45 8.74
C LYS A 142 59.21 29.14 7.95
N MET A 143 59.48 29.15 6.64
CA MET A 143 59.33 28.00 5.75
C MET A 143 60.47 27.00 5.98
N LYS A 144 60.14 25.78 6.41
CA LYS A 144 61.14 24.72 6.61
C LYS A 144 61.70 24.16 5.28
N VAL A 145 60.97 24.34 4.19
CA VAL A 145 61.30 23.84 2.84
C VAL A 145 62.44 24.60 2.16
N PRO A 146 63.08 24.04 1.11
CA PRO A 146 64.04 24.78 0.29
C PRO A 146 63.34 25.83 -0.59
N ILE A 147 63.93 27.03 -0.67
CA ILE A 147 63.56 28.09 -1.61
C ILE A 147 64.77 28.35 -2.51
N ILE A 148 64.62 28.16 -3.82
CA ILE A 148 65.70 28.28 -4.81
C ILE A 148 65.43 29.47 -5.73
N MET A 149 66.40 30.39 -5.83
CA MET A 149 66.30 31.59 -6.66
C MET A 149 66.98 31.35 -8.01
N LEU A 150 66.20 31.31 -9.09
CA LEU A 150 66.61 30.93 -10.44
C LEU A 150 66.86 32.17 -11.31
N ASN A 151 67.84 32.10 -12.21
CA ASN A 151 68.27 33.20 -13.08
C ASN A 151 67.75 33.07 -14.51
N SER A 152 67.45 31.84 -14.95
CA SER A 152 66.97 31.54 -16.29
C SER A 152 65.97 30.37 -16.29
N LEU A 153 65.30 30.15 -17.43
CA LEU A 153 64.51 28.93 -17.62
C LEU A 153 65.39 27.68 -17.69
N SER A 154 66.64 27.78 -18.16
CA SER A 154 67.59 26.66 -18.15
C SER A 154 67.91 26.20 -16.72
N ASP A 155 67.94 27.12 -15.75
CA ASP A 155 68.09 26.80 -14.33
C ASP A 155 66.88 25.98 -13.84
N LEU A 156 65.66 26.39 -14.22
CA LEU A 156 64.40 25.68 -13.90
C LEU A 156 64.37 24.26 -14.50
N HIS A 157 64.84 24.12 -15.74
CA HIS A 157 64.95 22.83 -16.44
C HIS A 157 65.98 21.88 -15.80
N GLY A 158 66.85 22.39 -14.91
CA GLY A 158 67.68 21.56 -14.04
C GLY A 158 66.89 20.86 -12.93
N TYR A 159 65.82 21.49 -12.42
CA TYR A 159 65.00 20.94 -11.33
C TYR A 159 63.83 20.11 -11.84
N ILE A 160 63.09 20.60 -12.83
CA ILE A 160 61.84 20.01 -13.33
C ILE A 160 61.99 19.68 -14.82
N ASP A 161 61.47 18.52 -15.23
CA ASP A 161 61.50 18.09 -16.63
C ASP A 161 60.67 18.99 -17.56
N LYS A 162 61.11 19.16 -18.80
CA LYS A 162 60.42 20.02 -19.79
C LYS A 162 59.02 19.52 -20.16
N GLY A 163 58.77 18.22 -20.15
CA GLY A 163 57.44 17.65 -20.36
C GLY A 163 56.46 17.90 -19.20
N GLN A 164 56.93 18.47 -18.08
CA GLN A 164 56.13 18.80 -16.89
C GLN A 164 55.96 20.32 -16.69
N LEU A 165 56.41 21.13 -17.65
CA LEU A 165 56.38 22.59 -17.63
C LEU A 165 55.64 23.13 -18.85
N THR A 166 54.84 24.19 -18.67
CA THR A 166 54.10 24.82 -19.77
C THR A 166 55.00 25.66 -20.67
N CYS A 167 54.48 26.07 -21.83
CA CYS A 167 55.21 26.84 -22.85
C CYS A 167 55.82 28.15 -22.32
N GLU A 168 55.15 28.83 -21.39
CA GLU A 168 55.60 30.10 -20.78
C GLU A 168 56.88 29.91 -19.92
N LEU A 169 57.05 28.69 -19.40
CA LEU A 169 58.21 28.22 -18.64
C LEU A 169 59.23 27.47 -19.54
N GLY A 170 59.03 27.48 -20.87
CA GLY A 170 59.92 26.87 -21.85
C GLY A 170 59.92 25.34 -21.83
N GLY A 171 58.83 24.73 -21.39
CA GLY A 171 58.56 23.31 -21.51
C GLY A 171 57.64 22.96 -22.68
N HIS A 172 57.04 21.77 -22.62
CA HIS A 172 56.21 21.17 -23.67
C HIS A 172 54.86 20.63 -23.16
N LEU A 173 54.51 20.88 -21.89
CA LEU A 173 53.20 20.50 -21.34
C LEU A 173 52.13 21.43 -21.92
N GLU A 174 51.22 20.88 -22.73
CA GLU A 174 50.06 21.62 -23.21
C GLU A 174 49.09 21.88 -22.04
N TYR A 175 48.62 23.12 -21.93
CA TYR A 175 47.67 23.53 -20.90
C TYR A 175 46.81 24.68 -21.40
N CYS A 176 45.49 24.49 -21.42
CA CYS A 176 44.52 25.53 -21.74
C CYS A 176 43.67 25.84 -20.48
N HIS A 177 43.89 27.00 -19.87
CA HIS A 177 43.27 27.36 -18.60
C HIS A 177 41.74 27.37 -18.66
N ASN A 178 41.15 27.96 -19.70
CA ASN A 178 39.70 28.02 -19.87
C ASN A 178 39.08 26.62 -20.06
N GLN A 179 39.79 25.71 -20.75
CA GLN A 179 39.37 24.32 -20.90
C GLN A 179 39.49 23.55 -19.57
N TRP A 180 40.55 23.79 -18.81
CA TRP A 180 40.71 23.22 -17.47
C TRP A 180 39.58 23.66 -16.54
N ILE A 181 39.20 24.95 -16.51
CA ILE A 181 38.05 25.45 -15.75
C ILE A 181 36.76 24.76 -16.23
N HIS A 182 36.55 24.66 -17.54
CA HIS A 182 35.35 24.04 -18.11
C HIS A 182 35.22 22.55 -17.75
N HIS A 183 36.27 21.75 -17.98
CA HIS A 183 36.29 20.33 -17.60
C HIS A 183 36.07 20.15 -16.10
N ARG A 184 36.78 20.92 -15.26
CA ARG A 184 36.69 20.84 -13.80
C ARG A 184 35.28 21.17 -13.30
N THR A 185 34.70 22.27 -13.79
CA THR A 185 33.32 22.67 -13.48
C THR A 185 32.31 21.63 -13.93
N ALA A 186 32.50 21.00 -15.10
CA ALA A 186 31.60 19.97 -15.61
C ALA A 186 31.67 18.66 -14.80
N ILE A 187 32.86 18.24 -14.37
CA ILE A 187 33.06 17.06 -13.51
C ILE A 187 32.39 17.26 -12.14
N GLU A 188 32.59 18.44 -11.53
CA GLU A 188 32.01 18.76 -10.23
C GLU A 188 30.48 18.91 -10.30
N ASN A 189 29.97 19.60 -11.32
CA ASN A 189 28.53 19.68 -11.56
C ASN A 189 27.91 18.30 -11.79
N PHE A 190 28.55 17.41 -12.56
CA PHE A 190 28.06 16.04 -12.74
C PHE A 190 28.06 15.25 -11.42
N ALA A 191 29.08 15.40 -10.58
CA ALA A 191 29.11 14.77 -9.26
C ALA A 191 28.00 15.31 -8.33
N VAL A 192 27.70 16.61 -8.40
CA VAL A 192 26.55 17.24 -7.70
C VAL A 192 25.22 16.72 -8.24
N THR A 193 25.06 16.55 -9.55
CA THR A 193 23.89 15.91 -10.15
C THR A 193 23.71 14.50 -9.61
N VAL A 194 24.77 13.66 -9.64
CA VAL A 194 24.72 12.27 -9.13
C VAL A 194 24.36 12.23 -7.63
N LYS A 195 24.96 13.08 -6.77
CA LYS A 195 24.57 13.17 -5.35
C LYS A 195 23.11 13.59 -5.17
N THR A 196 22.62 14.54 -5.97
CA THR A 196 21.25 15.04 -5.91
C THR A 196 20.23 14.00 -6.38
N THR A 197 20.43 13.38 -7.55
CA THR A 197 19.56 12.31 -8.07
C THR A 197 19.51 11.13 -7.11
N ALA A 198 20.64 10.70 -6.56
CA ALA A 198 20.68 9.62 -5.57
C ALA A 198 19.91 9.97 -4.29
N GLN A 199 19.99 11.22 -3.81
CA GLN A 199 19.18 11.70 -2.67
C GLN A 199 17.67 11.73 -2.97
N MET A 200 17.27 12.13 -4.18
CA MET A 200 15.85 12.13 -4.58
C MET A 200 15.28 10.70 -4.68
N LEU A 201 16.06 9.77 -5.24
CA LEU A 201 15.73 8.34 -5.28
C LEU A 201 15.69 7.71 -3.87
N GLN A 202 16.63 8.04 -2.99
CA GLN A 202 16.64 7.58 -1.59
C GLN A 202 15.42 8.07 -0.82
N ARG A 203 15.05 9.35 -0.98
CA ARG A 203 13.85 9.92 -0.37
C ARG A 203 12.59 9.22 -0.87
N PHE A 204 12.43 9.05 -2.18
CA PHE A 204 11.27 8.37 -2.73
C PHE A 204 11.22 6.89 -2.34
N GLY A 205 12.35 6.18 -2.31
CA GLY A 205 12.43 4.82 -1.78
C GLY A 205 11.99 4.72 -0.31
N THR A 206 12.21 5.79 0.48
CA THR A 206 11.74 5.90 1.86
C THR A 206 10.23 6.19 1.92
N ASP A 207 9.71 7.16 1.15
CA ASP A 207 8.27 7.40 0.98
C ASP A 207 7.53 6.08 0.67
N LEU A 208 8.04 5.30 -0.29
CA LEU A 208 7.48 4.03 -0.73
C LEU A 208 7.53 2.94 0.36
N ALA A 209 8.61 2.86 1.14
CA ALA A 209 8.75 1.87 2.20
C ALA A 209 7.88 2.16 3.43
N GLU A 210 7.65 3.44 3.73
CA GLU A 210 6.80 3.90 4.85
C GLU A 210 5.32 4.04 4.46
N THR A 211 4.95 3.73 3.21
CA THR A 211 3.57 3.82 2.71
C THR A 211 2.65 2.78 3.36
N GLU A 212 1.65 3.24 4.13
CA GLU A 212 0.52 2.42 4.55
C GLU A 212 -0.43 2.15 3.36
N LEU A 213 -0.83 0.89 3.16
CA LEU A 213 -1.72 0.48 2.07
C LEU A 213 -3.17 0.90 2.34
N PRO A 214 -3.85 1.64 1.43
CA PRO A 214 -5.22 2.09 1.65
C PRO A 214 -6.25 0.95 1.74
N ASN A 215 -7.44 1.28 2.26
CA ASN A 215 -8.52 0.32 2.52
C ASN A 215 -9.72 0.43 1.56
N ASP A 216 -9.64 1.31 0.57
CA ASP A 216 -10.66 1.51 -0.46
C ASP A 216 -10.05 1.57 -1.87
N VAL A 217 -10.89 1.37 -2.88
CA VAL A 217 -10.48 1.30 -4.29
C VAL A 217 -9.89 2.62 -4.79
N GLN A 218 -10.52 3.76 -4.44
CA GLN A 218 -10.18 5.04 -5.06
C GLN A 218 -8.84 5.58 -4.53
N CYS A 219 -8.65 5.61 -3.20
CA CYS A 219 -7.37 6.03 -2.63
C CYS A 219 -6.23 5.05 -2.97
N THR A 220 -6.49 3.75 -3.14
CA THR A 220 -5.45 2.80 -3.63
C THR A 220 -5.06 3.12 -5.08
N LYS A 221 -6.04 3.45 -5.94
CA LYS A 221 -5.82 3.81 -7.35
C LYS A 221 -5.07 5.14 -7.49
N ASP A 222 -5.46 6.14 -6.72
CA ASP A 222 -4.82 7.47 -6.74
C ASP A 222 -3.38 7.41 -6.20
N LEU A 223 -3.13 6.59 -5.18
CA LEU A 223 -1.78 6.32 -4.65
C LEU A 223 -0.90 5.60 -5.68
N LEU A 224 -1.43 4.56 -6.35
CA LEU A 224 -0.73 3.85 -7.43
C LEU A 224 -0.36 4.80 -8.58
N GLY A 225 -1.28 5.66 -8.98
CA GLY A 225 -1.04 6.72 -9.97
C GLY A 225 0.05 7.69 -9.52
N ALA A 226 -0.10 8.29 -8.33
CA ALA A 226 0.88 9.25 -7.79
C ALA A 226 2.29 8.65 -7.66
N HIS A 227 2.40 7.37 -7.31
CA HIS A 227 3.68 6.66 -7.24
C HIS A 227 4.26 6.38 -8.64
N ALA A 228 3.43 5.99 -9.62
CA ALA A 228 3.88 5.79 -11.00
C ALA A 228 4.33 7.10 -11.68
N GLU A 229 3.68 8.22 -11.40
CA GLU A 229 4.10 9.54 -11.89
C GLU A 229 5.42 10.01 -11.25
N LYS A 230 5.58 9.85 -9.93
CA LYS A 230 6.87 10.09 -9.25
C LYS A 230 7.99 9.22 -9.83
N HIS A 231 7.73 7.93 -10.01
CA HIS A 231 8.69 6.98 -10.59
C HIS A 231 9.15 7.41 -11.99
N ARG A 232 8.22 7.70 -12.90
CA ARG A 232 8.54 8.10 -14.28
C ARG A 232 9.30 9.44 -14.32
N THR A 233 8.98 10.37 -13.42
CA THR A 233 9.68 11.65 -13.28
C THR A 233 11.14 11.42 -12.89
N LEU A 234 11.39 10.68 -11.80
CA LEU A 234 12.74 10.38 -11.32
C LEU A 234 13.55 9.57 -12.34
N LYS A 235 12.91 8.64 -13.06
CA LYS A 235 13.56 7.88 -14.14
C LYS A 235 13.97 8.78 -15.33
N SER A 236 13.19 9.82 -15.62
CA SER A 236 13.56 10.83 -16.63
C SER A 236 14.78 11.66 -16.18
N GLU A 237 14.78 12.12 -14.93
CA GLU A 237 15.92 12.86 -14.34
C GLU A 237 17.21 12.02 -14.29
N LEU A 238 17.07 10.73 -14.00
CA LEU A 238 18.14 9.73 -13.98
C LEU A 238 18.74 9.49 -15.38
N GLY A 239 17.88 9.33 -16.39
CA GLY A 239 18.31 9.25 -17.80
C GLY A 239 18.99 10.53 -18.31
N LEU A 240 18.54 11.71 -17.86
CA LEU A 240 19.20 12.98 -18.13
C LEU A 240 20.59 13.06 -17.46
N ALA A 241 20.71 12.66 -16.20
CA ALA A 241 21.99 12.59 -15.50
C ALA A 241 22.97 11.61 -16.17
N MET A 242 22.50 10.44 -16.60
CA MET A 242 23.29 9.47 -17.38
C MET A 242 23.77 10.06 -18.72
N THR A 243 22.89 10.78 -19.42
CA THR A 243 23.22 11.48 -20.68
C THR A 243 24.26 12.58 -20.47
N GLN A 244 24.17 13.35 -19.38
CA GLN A 244 25.19 14.35 -19.01
C GLN A 244 26.55 13.70 -18.77
N GLY A 245 26.61 12.63 -17.96
CA GLY A 245 27.85 11.93 -17.64
C GLY A 245 28.52 11.27 -18.85
N THR A 246 27.73 10.61 -19.72
CA THR A 246 28.25 9.98 -20.94
C THR A 246 28.75 11.00 -21.96
N THR A 247 28.08 12.15 -22.08
CA THR A 247 28.54 13.28 -22.91
C THR A 247 29.87 13.84 -22.37
N LEU A 248 29.96 14.10 -21.07
CA LEU A 248 31.19 14.54 -20.41
C LEU A 248 32.35 13.55 -20.63
N LEU A 249 32.07 12.25 -20.50
CA LEU A 249 33.05 11.19 -20.73
C LEU A 249 33.55 11.17 -22.18
N SER A 250 32.67 11.41 -23.17
CA SER A 250 33.08 11.55 -24.58
C SER A 250 33.98 12.76 -24.77
N CYS A 251 33.62 13.94 -24.26
CA CYS A 251 34.42 15.16 -24.40
C CYS A 251 35.85 14.99 -23.83
N ILE A 252 35.99 14.35 -22.66
CA ILE A 252 37.29 14.07 -22.05
C ILE A 252 38.10 13.07 -22.89
N LYS A 253 37.48 11.98 -23.35
CA LYS A 253 38.14 10.95 -24.17
C LYS A 253 38.52 11.43 -25.57
N GLU A 254 37.69 12.26 -26.20
CA GLU A 254 38.00 12.88 -27.48
C GLU A 254 39.19 13.83 -27.39
N GLN A 255 39.28 14.64 -26.34
CA GLN A 255 40.43 15.52 -26.13
C GLN A 255 41.72 14.71 -25.93
N ALA A 256 41.66 13.63 -25.14
CA ALA A 256 42.77 12.70 -24.98
C ALA A 256 43.20 12.07 -26.32
N ALA A 257 42.24 11.70 -27.18
CA ALA A 257 42.51 11.08 -28.49
C ALA A 257 43.05 12.07 -29.54
N ARG A 258 42.65 13.34 -29.49
CA ARG A 258 43.20 14.41 -30.38
C ARG A 258 44.69 14.61 -30.13
N ASN A 259 45.11 14.49 -28.87
CA ASN A 259 46.51 14.62 -28.45
C ASN A 259 47.24 13.26 -28.51
N ALA A 260 47.23 12.62 -29.69
CA ALA A 260 47.71 11.24 -29.88
C ALA A 260 49.19 10.95 -29.53
N SER A 261 50.00 11.98 -29.25
CA SER A 261 51.38 11.88 -28.74
C SER A 261 51.51 12.16 -27.23
N ALA A 262 50.48 12.70 -26.58
CA ALA A 262 50.46 12.97 -25.15
C ALA A 262 49.87 11.79 -24.37
N ARG A 263 50.56 11.39 -23.30
CA ARG A 263 49.90 10.64 -22.23
C ARG A 263 49.09 11.61 -21.39
N LEU A 264 47.88 11.21 -20.99
CA LEU A 264 47.13 11.90 -19.93
C LEU A 264 48.03 12.15 -18.72
N ASN A 265 47.98 13.35 -18.15
CA ASN A 265 48.65 13.61 -16.89
C ASN A 265 47.89 12.93 -15.72
N PRO A 266 48.50 12.76 -14.53
CA PRO A 266 47.87 12.01 -13.44
C PRO A 266 46.51 12.57 -13.00
N ASP A 267 46.33 13.89 -12.99
CA ASP A 267 45.05 14.51 -12.60
C ASP A 267 43.97 14.29 -13.66
N GLU A 268 44.34 14.19 -14.95
CA GLU A 268 43.41 13.88 -16.04
C GLU A 268 42.98 12.41 -16.01
N ALA A 269 43.89 11.49 -15.69
CA ALA A 269 43.57 10.08 -15.50
C ALA A 269 42.67 9.84 -14.27
N GLU A 270 42.90 10.58 -13.18
CA GLU A 270 42.06 10.56 -11.98
C GLU A 270 40.68 11.20 -12.24
N ASN A 271 40.62 12.31 -12.99
CA ASN A 271 39.37 12.89 -13.47
C ASN A 271 38.55 11.91 -14.32
N LEU A 272 39.20 11.25 -15.29
CA LEU A 272 38.56 10.26 -16.16
C LEU A 272 37.98 9.11 -15.33
N THR A 273 38.78 8.54 -14.44
CA THR A 273 38.39 7.46 -13.52
C THR A 273 37.24 7.91 -12.60
N THR A 274 37.21 9.18 -12.19
CA THR A 274 36.14 9.76 -11.38
C THR A 274 34.82 9.85 -12.15
N VAL A 275 34.82 10.28 -13.41
CA VAL A 275 33.60 10.32 -14.25
C VAL A 275 33.09 8.90 -14.55
N GLU A 276 33.98 7.95 -14.85
CA GLU A 276 33.60 6.55 -15.07
C GLU A 276 33.03 5.90 -13.79
N ARG A 277 33.62 6.17 -12.63
CA ARG A 277 33.09 5.74 -11.32
C ARG A 277 31.71 6.34 -11.02
N LEU A 278 31.51 7.64 -11.29
CA LEU A 278 30.23 8.31 -11.06
C LEU A 278 29.13 7.77 -11.97
N LEU A 279 29.45 7.46 -13.23
CA LEU A 279 28.54 6.77 -14.16
C LEU A 279 28.16 5.37 -13.67
N ALA A 280 29.14 4.56 -13.27
CA ALA A 280 28.87 3.22 -12.73
C ALA A 280 28.02 3.25 -11.45
N GLN A 281 28.25 4.25 -10.57
CA GLN A 281 27.43 4.46 -9.37
C GLN A 281 26.00 4.90 -9.69
N LEU A 282 25.80 5.67 -10.77
CA LEU A 282 24.48 6.08 -11.23
C LEU A 282 23.69 4.90 -11.83
N ASP A 283 24.34 4.06 -12.63
CA ASP A 283 23.78 2.81 -13.18
C ASP A 283 23.45 1.79 -12.09
N GLU A 284 24.33 1.58 -11.10
CA GLU A 284 24.03 0.72 -9.94
C GLU A 284 22.80 1.24 -9.16
N THR A 285 22.70 2.56 -8.99
CA THR A 285 21.56 3.20 -8.32
C THR A 285 20.26 3.03 -9.11
N GLU A 286 20.29 3.17 -10.45
CA GLU A 286 19.13 2.88 -11.32
C GLU A 286 18.69 1.42 -11.19
N ASN A 287 19.63 0.49 -11.37
CA ASN A 287 19.35 -0.95 -11.33
C ASN A 287 18.81 -1.40 -9.96
N ALA A 288 19.31 -0.84 -8.84
CA ALA A 288 18.79 -1.11 -7.51
C ALA A 288 17.38 -0.51 -7.29
N PHE A 289 17.13 0.69 -7.83
CA PHE A 289 15.84 1.38 -7.72
C PHE A 289 14.74 0.69 -8.54
N GLU A 290 15.01 0.29 -9.79
CA GLU A 290 14.04 -0.43 -10.63
C GLU A 290 13.66 -1.81 -10.03
N GLN A 291 14.61 -2.51 -9.41
CA GLN A 291 14.37 -3.77 -8.68
C GLN A 291 13.52 -3.60 -7.42
N PHE A 292 13.59 -2.43 -6.76
CA PHE A 292 12.73 -2.09 -5.64
C PHE A 292 11.34 -1.65 -6.13
N TRP A 293 11.30 -0.77 -7.13
CA TRP A 293 10.07 -0.27 -7.73
C TRP A 293 9.19 -1.40 -8.27
N SER A 294 9.73 -2.31 -9.08
CA SER A 294 8.97 -3.42 -9.65
C SER A 294 8.26 -4.28 -8.61
N LYS A 295 8.90 -4.54 -7.46
CA LYS A 295 8.30 -5.27 -6.34
C LYS A 295 7.22 -4.45 -5.62
N HIS A 296 7.50 -3.18 -5.33
CA HIS A 296 6.54 -2.29 -4.68
C HIS A 296 5.29 -2.07 -5.55
N HIS A 297 5.48 -1.87 -6.87
CA HIS A 297 4.42 -1.66 -7.84
C HIS A 297 3.47 -2.86 -7.89
N VAL A 298 4.00 -4.08 -8.10
CA VAL A 298 3.20 -5.32 -8.10
C VAL A 298 2.45 -5.52 -6.77
N ARG A 299 3.06 -5.18 -5.63
CA ARG A 299 2.39 -5.27 -4.32
C ARG A 299 1.25 -4.25 -4.17
N LEU A 300 1.39 -3.05 -4.75
CA LEU A 300 0.35 -2.02 -4.74
C LEU A 300 -0.77 -2.31 -5.76
N GLU A 301 -0.45 -2.89 -6.91
CA GLU A 301 -1.43 -3.45 -7.86
C GLU A 301 -2.23 -4.60 -7.22
N GLN A 302 -1.57 -5.52 -6.52
CA GLN A 302 -2.26 -6.56 -5.74
C GLN A 302 -3.13 -5.96 -4.63
N CYS A 303 -2.72 -4.86 -4.00
CA CYS A 303 -3.60 -4.15 -3.06
C CYS A 303 -4.85 -3.62 -3.77
N LEU A 304 -4.71 -3.05 -4.97
CA LEU A 304 -5.83 -2.57 -5.77
C LEU A 304 -6.76 -3.72 -6.22
N GLN A 305 -6.20 -4.86 -6.64
CA GLN A 305 -6.95 -6.09 -6.95
C GLN A 305 -7.74 -6.57 -5.75
N LEU A 306 -7.13 -6.62 -4.56
CA LEU A 306 -7.81 -6.96 -3.31
C LEU A 306 -8.98 -6.01 -3.01
N ARG A 307 -8.83 -4.69 -3.22
CA ARG A 307 -9.90 -3.73 -2.92
C ARG A 307 -11.09 -3.84 -3.87
N HIS A 308 -10.87 -4.20 -5.14
CA HIS A 308 -11.96 -4.56 -6.04
C HIS A 308 -12.61 -5.88 -5.58
N PHE A 309 -11.81 -6.94 -5.38
CA PHE A 309 -12.31 -8.24 -4.91
C PHE A 309 -13.15 -8.15 -3.63
N GLU A 310 -12.73 -7.32 -2.67
CA GLU A 310 -13.46 -7.04 -1.42
C GLU A 310 -14.63 -6.06 -1.58
N HIS A 311 -14.74 -5.31 -2.68
CA HIS A 311 -15.93 -4.56 -3.07
C HIS A 311 -16.97 -5.51 -3.66
N ASP A 312 -16.62 -6.18 -4.75
CA ASP A 312 -17.52 -7.06 -5.52
C ASP A 312 -18.06 -8.19 -4.64
N PHE A 313 -17.23 -8.75 -3.73
CA PHE A 313 -17.66 -9.73 -2.73
C PHE A 313 -18.80 -9.21 -1.84
N ARG A 314 -18.76 -7.94 -1.42
CA ARG A 314 -19.81 -7.36 -0.57
C ARG A 314 -21.10 -7.11 -1.35
N GLU A 315 -20.99 -6.67 -2.60
CA GLU A 315 -22.16 -6.48 -3.48
C GLU A 315 -22.86 -7.81 -3.77
N VAL A 316 -22.10 -8.80 -4.27
CA VAL A 316 -22.63 -10.13 -4.62
C VAL A 316 -23.17 -10.86 -3.38
N LYS A 317 -22.49 -10.76 -2.23
CA LYS A 317 -23.02 -11.32 -0.99
C LYS A 317 -24.32 -10.62 -0.57
N ALA A 318 -24.41 -9.29 -0.60
CA ALA A 318 -25.62 -8.59 -0.19
C ALA A 318 -26.83 -8.93 -1.09
N ALA A 319 -26.60 -9.15 -2.40
CA ALA A 319 -27.62 -9.65 -3.31
C ALA A 319 -28.09 -11.06 -2.94
N LEU A 320 -27.18 -11.98 -2.63
CA LEU A 320 -27.51 -13.35 -2.22
C LEU A 320 -28.17 -13.42 -0.84
N ASP A 321 -27.71 -12.65 0.15
CA ASP A 321 -28.34 -12.54 1.48
C ASP A 321 -29.80 -12.06 1.34
N GLY A 322 -30.07 -11.10 0.44
CA GLY A 322 -31.43 -10.63 0.13
C GLY A 322 -32.29 -11.68 -0.58
N LEU A 323 -31.72 -12.46 -1.50
CA LEU A 323 -32.41 -13.58 -2.16
C LEU A 323 -32.72 -14.72 -1.17
N MET A 324 -31.82 -15.04 -0.24
CA MET A 324 -32.05 -15.98 0.85
C MET A 324 -33.13 -15.47 1.82
N GLN A 325 -33.18 -14.17 2.12
CA GLN A 325 -34.24 -13.60 2.95
C GLN A 325 -35.61 -13.68 2.25
N ALA A 326 -35.68 -13.37 0.95
CA ALA A 326 -36.90 -13.55 0.16
C ALA A 326 -37.35 -15.03 0.13
N GLN A 327 -36.41 -15.96 -0.09
CA GLN A 327 -36.65 -17.41 -0.07
C GLN A 327 -37.15 -17.90 1.31
N ALA A 328 -36.60 -17.36 2.40
CA ALA A 328 -37.04 -17.67 3.76
C ALA A 328 -38.47 -17.16 4.03
N SER A 329 -38.87 -16.03 3.43
CA SER A 329 -40.20 -15.45 3.61
C SER A 329 -41.34 -16.18 2.87
N LEU A 330 -41.04 -16.98 1.83
CA LEU A 330 -42.03 -17.81 1.15
C LEU A 330 -42.55 -18.92 2.09
N PRO A 331 -43.87 -19.12 2.26
CA PRO A 331 -44.42 -20.23 3.05
C PRO A 331 -44.01 -21.62 2.54
N ASP A 332 -43.69 -22.54 3.46
CA ASP A 332 -43.46 -23.96 3.16
C ASP A 332 -44.74 -24.77 2.88
N SER A 333 -45.93 -24.17 3.07
CA SER A 333 -47.23 -24.84 2.89
C SER A 333 -48.31 -23.85 2.46
N GLY A 334 -49.21 -24.29 1.56
CA GLY A 334 -50.43 -23.57 1.19
C GLY A 334 -51.71 -24.24 1.72
N GLU A 335 -52.81 -23.49 1.77
CA GLU A 335 -54.11 -23.95 2.30
C GLU A 335 -54.95 -24.77 1.29
N SER A 336 -54.57 -24.76 0.01
CA SER A 336 -55.23 -25.50 -1.07
C SER A 336 -54.26 -25.79 -2.21
N ALA A 337 -54.59 -26.73 -3.11
CA ALA A 337 -53.76 -27.08 -4.27
C ALA A 337 -53.35 -25.83 -5.07
N GLY A 338 -54.32 -24.99 -5.46
CA GLY A 338 -54.06 -23.77 -6.22
C GLY A 338 -53.20 -22.71 -5.50
N ARG A 339 -53.20 -22.65 -4.16
CA ARG A 339 -52.23 -21.79 -3.44
C ARG A 339 -50.83 -22.39 -3.47
N VAL A 340 -50.70 -23.72 -3.44
CA VAL A 340 -49.42 -24.42 -3.55
C VAL A 340 -48.85 -24.31 -4.98
N ASP A 341 -49.68 -24.44 -6.02
CA ASP A 341 -49.29 -24.14 -7.41
C ASP A 341 -48.72 -22.71 -7.53
N HIS A 342 -49.39 -21.73 -6.91
CA HIS A 342 -48.90 -20.36 -6.89
C HIS A 342 -47.58 -20.21 -6.11
N LEU A 343 -47.42 -20.88 -4.96
CA LEU A 343 -46.15 -20.88 -4.20
C LEU A 343 -44.99 -21.51 -4.99
N LEU A 344 -45.26 -22.58 -5.75
CA LEU A 344 -44.28 -23.21 -6.64
C LEU A 344 -43.87 -22.25 -7.76
N ALA A 345 -44.81 -21.53 -8.38
CA ALA A 345 -44.50 -20.49 -9.36
C ALA A 345 -43.71 -19.30 -8.77
N GLU A 346 -44.07 -18.85 -7.55
CA GLU A 346 -43.32 -17.80 -6.82
C GLU A 346 -41.88 -18.22 -6.51
N LEU A 347 -41.67 -19.51 -6.17
CA LEU A 347 -40.36 -20.09 -5.91
C LEU A 347 -39.52 -20.22 -7.19
N THR A 348 -40.09 -20.75 -8.27
CA THR A 348 -39.39 -20.85 -9.58
C THR A 348 -38.95 -19.48 -10.08
N ALA A 349 -39.85 -18.48 -10.04
CA ALA A 349 -39.52 -17.11 -10.42
C ALA A 349 -38.51 -16.43 -9.46
N LEU A 350 -38.32 -16.94 -8.23
CA LEU A 350 -37.23 -16.52 -7.35
C LEU A 350 -35.90 -17.19 -7.72
N GLN A 351 -35.92 -18.48 -8.11
CA GLN A 351 -34.73 -19.20 -8.58
C GLN A 351 -34.20 -18.59 -9.89
N GLU A 352 -35.08 -18.29 -10.85
CA GLU A 352 -34.72 -17.62 -12.12
C GLU A 352 -34.03 -16.27 -11.87
N ARG A 353 -34.57 -15.44 -10.95
CA ARG A 353 -33.95 -14.16 -10.54
C ARG A 353 -32.66 -14.33 -9.74
N ALA A 354 -32.47 -15.47 -9.07
CA ALA A 354 -31.25 -15.73 -8.31
C ALA A 354 -30.07 -16.19 -9.19
N GLN A 355 -30.36 -16.76 -10.37
CA GLN A 355 -29.36 -17.36 -11.25
C GLN A 355 -28.18 -16.42 -11.55
N GLU A 356 -28.44 -15.15 -11.91
CA GLU A 356 -27.39 -14.16 -12.20
C GLU A 356 -26.47 -13.92 -10.98
N SER A 357 -27.03 -13.85 -9.77
CA SER A 357 -26.27 -13.65 -8.53
C SER A 357 -25.47 -14.89 -8.12
N LEU A 358 -26.01 -16.09 -8.37
CA LEU A 358 -25.33 -17.37 -8.14
C LEU A 358 -24.14 -17.54 -9.10
N GLU A 359 -24.33 -17.23 -10.38
CA GLU A 359 -23.27 -17.26 -11.40
C GLU A 359 -22.17 -16.23 -11.09
N LYS A 360 -22.53 -14.98 -10.75
CA LYS A 360 -21.57 -13.97 -10.30
C LYS A 360 -20.76 -14.43 -9.08
N ALA A 361 -21.39 -15.06 -8.09
CA ALA A 361 -20.70 -15.57 -6.91
C ALA A 361 -19.76 -16.74 -7.21
N GLN A 362 -20.15 -17.65 -8.11
CA GLN A 362 -19.28 -18.75 -8.56
C GLN A 362 -18.08 -18.22 -9.35
N LEU A 363 -18.30 -17.29 -10.29
CA LEU A 363 -17.24 -16.63 -11.05
C LEU A 363 -16.29 -15.82 -10.15
N HIS A 364 -16.80 -15.11 -9.15
CA HIS A 364 -15.96 -14.35 -8.23
C HIS A 364 -15.16 -15.26 -7.29
N ALA A 365 -15.73 -16.37 -6.83
CA ALA A 365 -14.99 -17.38 -6.08
C ALA A 365 -13.88 -18.03 -6.94
N LEU A 366 -14.12 -18.26 -8.23
CA LEU A 366 -13.12 -18.75 -9.19
C LEU A 366 -12.01 -17.71 -9.46
N HIS A 367 -12.35 -16.44 -9.61
CA HIS A 367 -11.38 -15.34 -9.70
C HIS A 367 -10.50 -15.28 -8.45
N GLY A 368 -11.08 -15.43 -7.26
CA GLY A 368 -10.32 -15.53 -6.01
C GLY A 368 -9.40 -16.75 -5.93
N ASP A 369 -9.79 -17.91 -6.49
CA ASP A 369 -8.87 -19.05 -6.64
C ASP A 369 -7.70 -18.74 -7.58
N GLN A 370 -7.93 -18.00 -8.67
CA GLN A 370 -6.87 -17.57 -9.60
C GLN A 370 -5.87 -16.62 -8.92
N LEU A 371 -6.35 -15.68 -8.11
CA LEU A 371 -5.48 -14.82 -7.28
C LEU A 371 -4.68 -15.65 -6.26
N ILE A 372 -5.27 -16.70 -5.69
CA ILE A 372 -4.55 -17.62 -4.79
C ILE A 372 -3.48 -18.42 -5.55
N GLN A 373 -3.76 -18.86 -6.78
CA GLN A 373 -2.81 -19.59 -7.64
C GLN A 373 -1.65 -18.69 -8.12
N SER A 374 -1.90 -17.41 -8.39
CA SER A 374 -0.85 -16.43 -8.74
C SER A 374 0.00 -15.96 -7.54
N SER A 375 -0.18 -16.56 -6.36
CA SER A 375 0.55 -16.23 -5.12
C SER A 375 0.37 -14.77 -4.65
N HIS A 376 -0.82 -14.21 -4.87
CA HIS A 376 -1.21 -12.88 -4.41
C HIS A 376 -1.02 -12.71 -2.89
N TYR A 377 -0.39 -11.63 -2.41
CA TYR A 377 0.08 -11.52 -1.00
C TYR A 377 -1.03 -11.73 0.05
N ALA A 378 -2.28 -11.43 -0.29
CA ALA A 378 -3.45 -11.50 0.59
C ALA A 378 -4.25 -12.83 0.55
N VAL A 379 -3.63 -13.98 0.24
CA VAL A 379 -4.30 -15.31 0.22
C VAL A 379 -5.24 -15.54 1.41
N ASP A 380 -4.80 -15.18 2.62
CA ASP A 380 -5.57 -15.40 3.86
C ASP A 380 -6.81 -14.50 4.00
N SER A 381 -6.88 -13.38 3.25
CA SER A 381 -8.08 -12.53 3.16
C SER A 381 -9.02 -12.97 2.04
N ILE A 382 -8.48 -13.55 0.96
CA ILE A 382 -9.22 -13.97 -0.24
C ILE A 382 -9.89 -15.34 -0.02
N ARG A 383 -9.14 -16.32 0.49
CA ARG A 383 -9.60 -17.71 0.63
C ARG A 383 -10.89 -17.87 1.46
N PRO A 384 -11.08 -17.19 2.62
CA PRO A 384 -12.32 -17.31 3.38
C PRO A 384 -13.53 -16.79 2.60
N LYS A 385 -13.37 -15.69 1.85
CA LYS A 385 -14.43 -15.07 1.05
C LYS A 385 -14.89 -15.98 -0.10
N CYS A 386 -13.95 -16.67 -0.75
CA CYS A 386 -14.26 -17.66 -1.79
C CYS A 386 -15.06 -18.86 -1.25
N LEU A 387 -14.70 -19.33 -0.04
CA LEU A 387 -15.42 -20.41 0.64
C LEU A 387 -16.82 -19.95 1.11
N GLU A 388 -16.94 -18.70 1.57
CA GLU A 388 -18.20 -18.11 1.98
C GLU A 388 -19.18 -17.95 0.81
N LEU A 389 -18.74 -17.44 -0.35
CA LEU A 389 -19.58 -17.34 -1.56
C LEU A 389 -20.11 -18.70 -2.01
N ARG A 390 -19.25 -19.71 -2.14
CA ARG A 390 -19.67 -21.08 -2.53
C ARG A 390 -20.71 -21.62 -1.56
N ARG A 391 -20.46 -21.49 -0.26
CA ARG A 391 -21.39 -21.93 0.78
C ARG A 391 -22.73 -21.19 0.68
N VAL A 392 -22.76 -19.89 0.44
CA VAL A 392 -24.02 -19.12 0.30
C VAL A 392 -24.81 -19.60 -0.93
N CYS A 393 -24.15 -19.89 -2.05
CA CYS A 393 -24.79 -20.51 -3.21
C CYS A 393 -25.36 -21.90 -2.88
N ASP A 394 -24.60 -22.75 -2.18
CA ASP A 394 -25.03 -24.08 -1.77
C ASP A 394 -26.22 -24.00 -0.78
N ASP A 395 -26.14 -23.14 0.24
CA ASP A 395 -27.19 -22.95 1.26
C ASP A 395 -28.49 -22.43 0.60
N PHE A 396 -28.42 -21.49 -0.37
CA PHE A 396 -29.57 -21.04 -1.16
C PHE A 396 -30.16 -22.14 -2.04
N SER A 397 -29.35 -22.83 -2.86
CA SER A 397 -29.85 -23.85 -3.80
C SER A 397 -30.43 -25.07 -3.07
N ASN A 398 -29.78 -25.53 -1.99
CA ASN A 398 -30.34 -26.56 -1.12
C ASN A 398 -31.61 -26.06 -0.39
N GLY A 399 -31.69 -24.78 -0.03
CA GLY A 399 -32.91 -24.15 0.47
C GLY A 399 -34.07 -24.20 -0.52
N ALA A 400 -33.81 -23.85 -1.78
CA ALA A 400 -34.80 -23.85 -2.85
C ALA A 400 -35.33 -25.26 -3.12
N GLN A 401 -34.44 -26.25 -3.32
CA GLN A 401 -34.86 -27.63 -3.59
C GLN A 401 -35.69 -28.21 -2.44
N ARG A 402 -35.27 -27.99 -1.18
CA ARG A 402 -36.05 -28.45 -0.01
C ARG A 402 -37.46 -27.82 0.02
N LYS A 403 -37.59 -26.52 -0.24
CA LYS A 403 -38.89 -25.84 -0.27
C LYS A 403 -39.77 -26.33 -1.43
N HIS A 404 -39.19 -26.53 -2.61
CA HIS A 404 -39.86 -27.14 -3.76
C HIS A 404 -40.37 -28.56 -3.44
N ASP A 405 -39.52 -29.41 -2.85
CA ASP A 405 -39.87 -30.79 -2.50
C ASP A 405 -40.98 -30.89 -1.44
N VAL A 406 -41.05 -29.94 -0.50
CA VAL A 406 -42.12 -29.86 0.51
C VAL A 406 -43.41 -29.37 -0.13
N LEU A 407 -43.37 -28.31 -0.95
CA LEU A 407 -44.53 -27.79 -1.66
C LEU A 407 -45.11 -28.81 -2.65
N ALA A 408 -44.28 -29.52 -3.42
CA ALA A 408 -44.73 -30.58 -4.33
C ALA A 408 -45.44 -31.73 -3.57
N LYS A 409 -44.98 -32.08 -2.36
CA LYS A 409 -45.67 -33.06 -1.50
C LYS A 409 -46.98 -32.52 -0.95
N ALA A 410 -47.02 -31.24 -0.54
CA ALA A 410 -48.26 -30.59 -0.09
C ALA A 410 -49.31 -30.51 -1.22
N HIS A 411 -48.88 -30.28 -2.46
CA HIS A 411 -49.74 -30.28 -3.65
C HIS A 411 -50.41 -31.64 -3.87
N LEU A 412 -49.63 -32.73 -3.86
CA LEU A 412 -50.14 -34.10 -3.98
C LEU A 412 -51.12 -34.46 -2.85
N VAL A 413 -50.88 -33.98 -1.63
CA VAL A 413 -51.81 -34.17 -0.50
C VAL A 413 -53.11 -33.40 -0.72
N HIS A 414 -53.07 -32.14 -1.16
CA HIS A 414 -54.28 -31.37 -1.49
C HIS A 414 -55.07 -31.99 -2.64
N LEU A 415 -54.41 -32.39 -3.73
CA LEU A 415 -55.07 -33.10 -4.83
C LEU A 415 -55.70 -34.42 -4.37
N GLY A 416 -55.05 -35.15 -3.46
CA GLY A 416 -55.60 -36.37 -2.85
C GLY A 416 -56.82 -36.10 -1.98
N ILE A 417 -56.81 -35.00 -1.23
CA ILE A 417 -57.95 -34.54 -0.39
C ILE A 417 -59.13 -34.11 -1.28
N ASP A 418 -58.88 -33.29 -2.30
CA ASP A 418 -59.91 -32.82 -3.24
C ASP A 418 -60.53 -34.00 -4.00
N LYS A 419 -59.70 -34.94 -4.46
CA LYS A 419 -60.16 -36.18 -5.11
C LYS A 419 -61.00 -37.03 -4.16
N CYS A 420 -60.55 -37.25 -2.92
CA CYS A 420 -61.28 -38.05 -1.92
C CYS A 420 -62.62 -37.41 -1.54
N GLN A 421 -62.68 -36.07 -1.47
CA GLN A 421 -63.95 -35.34 -1.28
C GLN A 421 -64.89 -35.51 -2.49
N GLN A 422 -64.36 -35.48 -3.71
CA GLN A 422 -65.15 -35.69 -4.94
C GLN A 422 -65.70 -37.12 -5.00
N GLU A 423 -64.85 -38.15 -4.91
CA GLU A 423 -65.23 -39.57 -4.97
C GLU A 423 -66.18 -39.94 -3.81
N GLY A 424 -65.93 -39.43 -2.60
CA GLY A 424 -66.83 -39.59 -1.46
C GLY A 424 -68.20 -38.92 -1.66
N ALA A 425 -68.25 -37.77 -2.34
CA ALA A 425 -69.51 -37.11 -2.70
C ALA A 425 -70.25 -37.85 -3.81
N GLU A 426 -69.54 -38.46 -4.78
CA GLU A 426 -70.12 -39.29 -5.85
C GLU A 426 -70.71 -40.59 -5.31
N SER A 427 -69.99 -41.32 -4.44
CA SER A 427 -70.51 -42.51 -3.77
C SER A 427 -71.75 -42.18 -2.91
N ALA A 428 -71.70 -41.08 -2.15
CA ALA A 428 -72.82 -40.65 -1.33
C ALA A 428 -74.02 -40.12 -2.15
N LEU A 429 -73.84 -39.76 -3.42
CA LEU A 429 -74.96 -39.52 -4.34
C LEU A 429 -75.58 -40.83 -4.80
N GLN A 430 -74.76 -41.78 -5.27
CA GLN A 430 -75.23 -43.09 -5.73
C GLN A 430 -76.05 -43.83 -4.65
N ASP A 431 -75.66 -43.73 -3.38
CA ASP A 431 -76.42 -44.34 -2.28
C ASP A 431 -77.74 -43.62 -1.96
N ILE A 432 -77.83 -42.30 -2.20
CA ILE A 432 -79.09 -41.55 -2.07
C ILE A 432 -80.02 -41.88 -3.25
N ASP A 433 -79.49 -41.87 -4.46
CA ASP A 433 -80.27 -42.12 -5.68
C ASP A 433 -80.84 -43.55 -5.64
N ARG A 434 -80.02 -44.55 -5.33
CA ARG A 434 -80.42 -45.95 -5.12
C ARG A 434 -81.50 -46.11 -4.03
N PHE A 435 -81.41 -45.34 -2.94
CA PHE A 435 -82.44 -45.36 -1.89
C PHE A 435 -83.77 -44.77 -2.40
N LEU A 436 -83.72 -43.64 -3.10
CA LEU A 436 -84.90 -43.00 -3.68
C LEU A 436 -85.56 -43.87 -4.77
N GLU A 437 -84.77 -44.58 -5.58
CA GLU A 437 -85.23 -45.59 -6.55
C GLU A 437 -85.96 -46.73 -5.85
N SER A 438 -85.36 -47.35 -4.82
CA SER A 438 -86.01 -48.42 -4.05
C SER A 438 -87.31 -47.96 -3.36
N GLY A 439 -87.40 -46.67 -3.02
CA GLY A 439 -88.63 -46.05 -2.50
C GLY A 439 -89.73 -45.89 -3.56
N ALA A 440 -89.37 -45.73 -4.84
CA ALA A 440 -90.32 -45.73 -5.94
C ALA A 440 -90.81 -47.15 -6.27
N GLU A 441 -89.91 -48.14 -6.28
CA GLU A 441 -90.25 -49.56 -6.47
C GLU A 441 -91.21 -50.10 -5.39
N GLN A 442 -91.08 -49.61 -4.16
CA GLN A 442 -91.97 -49.96 -3.03
C GLN A 442 -93.29 -49.17 -3.00
N HIS A 443 -93.64 -48.44 -4.07
CA HIS A 443 -94.89 -47.70 -4.19
C HIS A 443 -95.15 -46.67 -3.05
N LEU A 444 -94.11 -46.13 -2.41
CA LEU A 444 -94.24 -45.18 -1.29
C LEU A 444 -94.88 -43.83 -1.71
N GLY A 445 -94.89 -43.49 -3.01
CA GLY A 445 -95.65 -42.36 -3.53
C GLY A 445 -97.17 -42.57 -3.44
N ASP A 446 -97.61 -43.78 -3.77
CA ASP A 446 -99.02 -44.16 -3.92
C ASP A 446 -99.73 -44.24 -2.55
N LEU A 447 -98.98 -44.27 -1.44
CA LEU A 447 -99.51 -44.20 -0.08
C LEU A 447 -100.35 -42.95 0.19
N LYS A 448 -100.12 -41.85 -0.53
CA LYS A 448 -100.99 -40.67 -0.48
C LYS A 448 -102.37 -40.96 -1.07
N ASP A 449 -102.41 -41.59 -2.24
CA ASP A 449 -103.66 -41.89 -2.94
C ASP A 449 -104.40 -43.06 -2.28
N LEU A 450 -103.68 -44.03 -1.75
CA LEU A 450 -104.22 -45.07 -0.87
C LEU A 450 -104.89 -44.44 0.37
N ARG A 451 -104.23 -43.50 1.06
CA ARG A 451 -104.86 -42.76 2.15
C ARG A 451 -106.13 -42.03 1.66
N ASN A 452 -106.05 -41.31 0.54
CA ASN A 452 -107.19 -40.55 0.00
C ASN A 452 -108.39 -41.45 -0.32
N GLN A 453 -108.16 -42.67 -0.81
CA GLN A 453 -109.20 -43.68 -1.07
C GLN A 453 -109.90 -44.16 0.22
N TYR A 454 -109.14 -44.37 1.30
CA TYR A 454 -109.67 -44.90 2.57
C TYR A 454 -110.07 -43.83 3.60
N ASP A 455 -109.85 -42.54 3.34
CA ASP A 455 -110.06 -41.46 4.33
C ASP A 455 -111.51 -41.42 4.88
N VAL A 456 -112.52 -41.85 4.13
CA VAL A 456 -113.92 -41.90 4.61
C VAL A 456 -114.14 -42.98 5.70
N ILE A 457 -113.25 -43.96 5.81
CA ILE A 457 -113.42 -45.19 6.62
C ILE A 457 -112.49 -45.23 7.86
N LEU A 458 -111.40 -44.45 7.86
CA LEU A 458 -110.39 -44.45 8.94
C LEU A 458 -110.86 -43.68 10.19
N THR A 459 -110.60 -44.24 11.39
CA THR A 459 -110.82 -43.52 12.67
C THR A 459 -109.84 -42.38 12.87
N VAL A 460 -110.16 -41.43 13.75
CA VAL A 460 -109.38 -40.20 13.98
C VAL A 460 -107.94 -40.50 14.40
N GLU A 461 -107.74 -41.51 15.24
CA GLU A 461 -106.44 -41.96 15.75
C GLU A 461 -105.58 -42.55 14.63
N ILE A 462 -106.20 -43.33 13.73
CA ILE A 462 -105.50 -43.93 12.59
C ILE A 462 -105.18 -42.86 11.54
N LYS A 463 -106.09 -41.89 11.30
CA LYS A 463 -105.81 -40.74 10.43
C LYS A 463 -104.62 -39.92 10.91
N ASP A 464 -104.55 -39.61 12.21
CA ASP A 464 -103.42 -38.89 12.80
C ASP A 464 -102.12 -39.69 12.67
N GLY A 465 -102.15 -41.01 12.92
CA GLY A 465 -101.01 -41.90 12.70
C GLY A 465 -100.52 -41.92 11.25
N VAL A 466 -101.42 -42.05 10.27
CA VAL A 466 -101.09 -42.06 8.83
C VAL A 466 -100.63 -40.68 8.36
N GLN A 467 -101.26 -39.60 8.81
CA GLN A 467 -100.83 -38.21 8.53
C GLN A 467 -99.40 -37.96 9.03
N LYS A 468 -99.05 -38.46 10.24
CA LYS A 468 -97.70 -38.37 10.81
C LYS A 468 -96.69 -39.27 10.09
N ALA A 469 -97.10 -40.44 9.60
CA ALA A 469 -96.25 -41.31 8.80
C ALA A 469 -95.93 -40.70 7.42
N LEU A 470 -96.93 -40.15 6.73
CA LEU A 470 -96.75 -39.45 5.45
C LEU A 470 -95.92 -38.17 5.61
N GLY A 471 -96.16 -37.37 6.66
CA GLY A 471 -95.34 -36.19 6.95
C GLY A 471 -93.86 -36.54 7.15
N ARG A 472 -93.56 -37.59 7.93
CA ARG A 472 -92.18 -38.10 8.09
C ARG A 472 -91.56 -38.59 6.78
N LEU A 473 -92.35 -39.18 5.88
CA LEU A 473 -91.88 -39.60 4.56
C LEU A 473 -91.56 -38.37 3.68
N GLU A 474 -92.35 -37.30 3.76
CA GLU A 474 -92.05 -36.03 3.09
C GLU A 474 -90.80 -35.34 3.68
N ASP A 475 -90.67 -35.28 5.01
CA ASP A 475 -89.48 -34.77 5.71
C ASP A 475 -88.20 -35.50 5.26
N VAL A 476 -88.26 -36.84 5.14
CA VAL A 476 -87.14 -37.67 4.69
C VAL A 476 -86.84 -37.45 3.21
N ARG A 477 -87.84 -37.36 2.32
CA ARG A 477 -87.62 -37.03 0.91
C ARG A 477 -87.03 -35.62 0.73
N GLU A 478 -87.45 -34.65 1.53
CA GLU A 478 -86.87 -33.31 1.49
C GLU A 478 -85.43 -33.28 2.04
N MET A 479 -85.14 -34.02 3.11
CA MET A 479 -83.79 -34.21 3.63
C MET A 479 -82.85 -34.78 2.56
N PHE A 480 -83.26 -35.85 1.88
CA PHE A 480 -82.50 -36.43 0.77
C PHE A 480 -82.36 -35.46 -0.40
N GLY A 481 -83.41 -34.75 -0.81
CA GLY A 481 -83.33 -33.73 -1.86
C GLY A 481 -82.34 -32.61 -1.55
N ARG A 482 -82.41 -32.04 -0.33
CA ARG A 482 -81.46 -31.03 0.18
C ARG A 482 -80.03 -31.57 0.20
N ARG A 483 -79.83 -32.83 0.64
CA ARG A 483 -78.51 -33.46 0.73
C ARG A 483 -77.92 -33.80 -0.64
N HIS A 484 -78.70 -34.36 -1.56
CA HIS A 484 -78.33 -34.61 -2.95
C HIS A 484 -77.89 -33.31 -3.64
N VAL A 485 -78.66 -32.21 -3.52
CA VAL A 485 -78.25 -30.89 -4.07
C VAL A 485 -76.93 -30.39 -3.44
N SER A 486 -76.67 -30.66 -2.17
CA SER A 486 -75.40 -30.31 -1.53
C SER A 486 -74.22 -31.17 -1.98
N LEU A 487 -74.43 -32.47 -2.23
CA LEU A 487 -73.37 -33.40 -2.66
C LEU A 487 -73.07 -33.22 -4.16
N LYS A 488 -74.09 -32.94 -4.99
CA LYS A 488 -73.93 -32.63 -6.42
C LYS A 488 -73.12 -31.36 -6.70
N LYS A 489 -73.00 -30.48 -5.69
CA LYS A 489 -72.10 -29.30 -5.66
C LYS A 489 -70.70 -29.58 -5.10
N LEU A 490 -70.43 -30.81 -4.64
CA LEU A 490 -69.13 -31.27 -4.14
C LEU A 490 -68.49 -32.29 -5.10
N SER A 491 -69.28 -33.10 -5.81
CA SER A 491 -68.80 -33.98 -6.88
C SER A 491 -68.52 -33.24 -8.19
N ALA A 492 -69.31 -32.22 -8.53
CA ALA A 492 -68.95 -31.29 -9.59
C ALA A 492 -67.66 -30.53 -9.19
N LYS A 493 -66.62 -30.58 -10.03
CA LYS A 493 -65.30 -29.91 -9.86
C LYS A 493 -65.35 -28.38 -9.93
N GLN A 494 -66.32 -27.77 -9.25
CA GLN A 494 -66.47 -26.32 -9.17
C GLN A 494 -65.57 -25.81 -8.05
N ALA A 495 -64.34 -25.46 -8.41
CA ALA A 495 -63.36 -24.89 -7.48
C ALA A 495 -63.99 -23.73 -6.69
N ARG A 496 -64.13 -23.91 -5.37
CA ARG A 496 -64.74 -22.89 -4.52
C ARG A 496 -63.86 -21.65 -4.51
N PRO A 497 -64.42 -20.44 -4.67
CA PRO A 497 -63.77 -19.23 -4.18
C PRO A 497 -63.50 -19.41 -2.69
N VAL A 498 -62.22 -19.44 -2.31
CA VAL A 498 -61.81 -19.54 -0.91
C VAL A 498 -62.15 -18.22 -0.24
N GLN A 499 -63.24 -18.16 0.52
CA GLN A 499 -63.45 -17.05 1.45
C GLN A 499 -62.37 -17.13 2.53
N PRO A 500 -61.52 -16.10 2.71
CA PRO A 500 -60.52 -16.11 3.76
C PRO A 500 -61.21 -16.10 5.13
N VAL A 501 -61.18 -17.23 5.82
CA VAL A 501 -61.72 -17.35 7.17
C VAL A 501 -60.74 -16.66 8.11
N ALA A 502 -61.09 -15.43 8.52
CA ALA A 502 -60.27 -14.66 9.45
C ALA A 502 -59.93 -15.49 10.71
N PRO A 503 -58.68 -15.43 11.23
CA PRO A 503 -58.30 -16.14 12.45
C PRO A 503 -59.27 -15.82 13.58
N ARG A 504 -59.86 -16.86 14.20
CA ARG A 504 -60.75 -16.68 15.34
C ARG A 504 -59.97 -16.02 16.49
N PRO A 505 -60.46 -14.90 17.08
CA PRO A 505 -59.84 -14.33 18.26
C PRO A 505 -59.80 -15.34 19.41
N GLU A 506 -58.70 -15.39 20.17
CA GLU A 506 -58.58 -16.25 21.34
C GLU A 506 -59.47 -15.76 22.50
N ALA A 507 -60.70 -16.28 22.56
CA ALA A 507 -61.59 -16.08 23.70
C ALA A 507 -61.26 -17.06 24.85
N SER A 508 -60.23 -16.73 25.63
CA SER A 508 -60.02 -17.31 26.98
C SER A 508 -61.07 -16.81 27.99
N PRO A 509 -61.28 -17.47 29.16
CA PRO A 509 -60.59 -18.64 29.70
C PRO A 509 -61.51 -19.85 29.99
N LYS A 510 -60.91 -20.99 30.35
CA LYS A 510 -61.63 -22.22 30.76
C LYS A 510 -62.35 -22.04 32.12
N ARG A 511 -63.67 -22.22 32.16
CA ARG A 511 -64.40 -22.56 33.39
C ARG A 511 -64.20 -24.05 33.71
N SER A 512 -63.83 -24.36 34.95
CA SER A 512 -63.79 -25.72 35.50
C SER A 512 -64.99 -25.98 36.43
N SER A 513 -65.43 -27.24 36.50
CA SER A 513 -66.54 -27.71 37.34
C SER A 513 -66.09 -28.84 38.28
N PRO A 514 -66.78 -29.11 39.40
CA PRO A 514 -66.10 -29.50 40.64
C PRO A 514 -66.12 -31.00 40.98
N LYS A 515 -65.20 -31.40 41.88
CA LYS A 515 -65.30 -32.57 42.79
C LYS A 515 -64.75 -32.22 44.19
N PRO A 516 -65.09 -32.94 45.28
CA PRO A 516 -65.02 -32.42 46.66
C PRO A 516 -63.95 -33.04 47.58
N GLY A 517 -63.56 -32.35 48.68
CA GLY A 517 -62.92 -32.98 49.85
C GLY A 517 -62.07 -32.11 50.81
N ARG A 518 -62.56 -31.92 52.06
CA ARG A 518 -61.84 -31.66 53.35
C ARG A 518 -60.71 -30.59 53.49
N THR A 519 -61.08 -29.41 54.03
CA THR A 519 -60.68 -28.79 55.34
C THR A 519 -59.35 -29.14 56.05
N PRO A 520 -58.81 -28.28 56.96
CA PRO A 520 -58.87 -26.79 57.06
C PRO A 520 -57.54 -26.09 57.53
N GLY A 521 -57.43 -24.75 57.46
CA GLY A 521 -56.32 -23.98 58.08
C GLY A 521 -56.39 -22.45 57.85
N PRO A 522 -55.86 -21.59 58.75
CA PRO A 522 -56.43 -20.24 59.01
C PRO A 522 -55.78 -19.02 58.30
N PRO A 523 -56.42 -17.81 58.33
CA PRO A 523 -56.18 -16.72 57.37
C PRO A 523 -55.66 -15.37 57.95
N ALA A 524 -55.30 -14.41 57.07
CA ALA A 524 -55.23 -12.97 57.43
C ALA A 524 -55.40 -11.96 56.26
N ASN A 525 -56.43 -11.11 56.37
CA ASN A 525 -56.49 -9.65 56.08
C ASN A 525 -56.15 -8.99 54.70
N ARG A 526 -57.23 -8.45 54.09
CA ARG A 526 -57.53 -7.02 53.80
C ARG A 526 -56.94 -6.22 52.61
N ARG A 527 -57.89 -5.57 51.92
CA ARG A 527 -57.93 -4.17 51.39
C ARG A 527 -57.27 -3.82 50.04
N LEU A 528 -58.13 -3.85 49.00
CA LEU A 528 -58.37 -2.74 48.05
C LEU A 528 -58.80 -1.44 48.79
N PRO A 529 -58.91 -0.25 48.14
CA PRO A 529 -58.73 0.08 46.70
C PRO A 529 -57.64 1.20 46.50
N GLU A 530 -57.58 2.16 45.56
CA GLU A 530 -58.46 2.68 44.48
C GLU A 530 -57.64 3.49 43.41
N ASN A 531 -58.29 3.84 42.28
CA ASN A 531 -58.20 5.04 41.40
C ASN A 531 -56.97 6.00 41.44
N SER A 532 -56.29 6.32 40.33
CA SER A 532 -56.69 7.14 39.14
C SER A 532 -56.41 8.66 39.32
N ALA A 533 -56.19 9.52 38.31
CA ALA A 533 -56.15 9.34 36.84
C ALA A 533 -55.14 10.32 36.18
N SER A 534 -54.72 10.06 34.94
CA SER A 534 -53.96 11.00 34.07
C SER A 534 -54.90 11.89 33.24
N PRO A 535 -54.48 13.09 32.77
CA PRO A 535 -53.96 13.16 31.38
C PRO A 535 -52.90 14.26 31.06
N LYS A 536 -51.95 13.91 30.16
CA LYS A 536 -51.56 14.52 28.84
C LYS A 536 -51.82 16.03 28.52
N PRO A 537 -51.15 16.65 27.49
CA PRO A 537 -49.95 16.28 26.69
C PRO A 537 -48.99 17.48 26.35
N GLN A 538 -48.12 17.34 25.31
CA GLN A 538 -47.50 18.42 24.47
C GLN A 538 -46.38 19.30 25.11
N THR A 539 -45.34 19.82 24.42
CA THR A 539 -44.73 19.57 23.08
C THR A 539 -43.22 19.93 23.08
N GLU A 540 -42.53 19.66 21.97
CA GLU A 540 -41.28 20.26 21.40
C GLU A 540 -40.42 21.25 22.23
N ALA A 541 -39.08 21.03 22.21
CA ALA A 541 -38.09 22.03 21.75
C ALA A 541 -36.66 21.42 21.66
N ASP A 542 -35.86 21.90 20.71
CA ASP A 542 -34.43 21.58 20.58
C ASP A 542 -33.56 22.22 21.68
N LEU A 543 -32.50 21.52 22.10
CA LEU A 543 -31.36 22.12 22.81
C LEU A 543 -30.03 21.43 22.47
N ALA A 544 -29.25 22.06 21.60
CA ALA A 544 -27.93 21.59 21.18
C ALA A 544 -26.93 21.51 22.35
N ARG A 545 -26.15 20.41 22.43
CA ARG A 545 -25.00 20.30 23.36
C ARG A 545 -23.78 19.64 22.73
N LYS A 546 -22.70 20.41 22.59
CA LYS A 546 -21.33 19.92 22.39
C LYS A 546 -20.99 18.87 23.46
N LYS A 547 -20.35 17.76 23.08
CA LYS A 547 -19.49 16.97 23.97
C LYS A 547 -18.23 16.51 23.24
N ASN A 548 -17.11 16.61 23.94
CA ASN A 548 -15.79 16.20 23.46
C ASN A 548 -15.64 14.67 23.56
N ILE A 549 -14.93 14.06 22.61
CA ILE A 549 -14.42 12.69 22.74
C ILE A 549 -12.90 12.74 22.90
N ARG A 550 -12.36 11.90 23.79
CA ARG A 550 -10.94 11.88 24.18
C ARG A 550 -10.15 10.95 23.25
N LYS A 551 -8.92 11.34 22.88
CA LYS A 551 -7.93 10.42 22.30
C LYS A 551 -7.52 9.39 23.36
N ALA A 552 -7.49 8.11 23.00
CA ALA A 552 -6.85 7.06 23.80
C ALA A 552 -5.41 6.83 23.29
N LYS A 553 -4.45 6.70 24.21
CA LYS A 553 -3.09 6.22 23.92
C LYS A 553 -3.01 4.76 24.34
N GLY A 554 -2.47 3.89 23.49
CA GLY A 554 -2.25 2.48 23.77
C GLY A 554 -1.06 1.94 22.98
N GLY A 555 0.16 2.27 23.42
CA GLY A 555 1.39 1.68 22.86
C GLY A 555 1.79 0.45 23.66
N ILE A 556 2.01 -0.67 22.98
CA ILE A 556 2.56 -1.90 23.57
C ILE A 556 4.05 -1.98 23.22
N LYS A 557 4.88 -2.16 24.24
CA LYS A 557 6.34 -2.31 24.11
C LYS A 557 6.68 -3.80 24.13
N ILE A 558 7.42 -4.28 23.13
CA ILE A 558 8.01 -5.61 23.11
C ILE A 558 9.53 -5.45 23.28
N GLU A 559 10.11 -6.21 24.21
CA GLU A 559 11.55 -6.24 24.44
C GLU A 559 12.14 -7.48 23.77
N VAL A 560 13.23 -7.32 23.02
CA VAL A 560 13.91 -8.42 22.33
C VAL A 560 15.31 -8.59 22.92
N LEU A 561 15.57 -9.80 23.40
CA LEU A 561 16.86 -10.18 23.97
C LEU A 561 17.95 -10.16 22.89
N HIS A 562 19.14 -9.68 23.22
CA HIS A 562 20.35 -9.83 22.39
C HIS A 562 21.39 -10.62 23.18
N GLU A 563 21.87 -11.72 22.61
CA GLU A 563 23.09 -12.37 23.08
C GLU A 563 24.32 -11.61 22.55
N ALA A 564 25.40 -11.61 23.32
CA ALA A 564 26.62 -10.88 23.01
C ALA A 564 27.76 -11.84 22.63
N SER A 565 28.50 -11.49 21.57
CA SER A 565 29.83 -12.05 21.27
C SER A 565 30.90 -10.98 21.44
N GLN A 566 32.13 -11.39 21.79
CA GLN A 566 33.16 -10.52 22.36
C GLN A 566 34.33 -10.23 21.41
N GLY A 567 35.01 -9.10 21.64
CA GLY A 567 36.29 -8.72 21.02
C GLY A 567 36.15 -7.73 19.85
N VAL A 568 37.08 -6.81 19.58
CA VAL A 568 38.35 -6.47 20.27
C VAL A 568 38.58 -4.95 20.16
N GLN A 569 39.20 -4.30 21.16
CA GLN A 569 39.56 -2.87 21.12
C GLN A 569 40.97 -2.61 20.57
N PRO A 570 41.18 -1.48 19.87
CA PRO A 570 42.40 -0.68 19.92
C PRO A 570 42.22 0.63 20.73
N ARG A 571 43.33 1.30 21.06
CA ARG A 571 43.39 2.52 21.90
C ARG A 571 43.28 3.82 21.06
N PRO A 572 42.85 4.95 21.67
CA PRO A 572 42.72 6.23 20.96
C PRO A 572 44.05 7.01 20.87
N GLY A 573 44.24 7.78 19.79
CA GLY A 573 45.17 8.91 19.81
C GLY A 573 45.93 9.27 18.53
N VAL A 574 45.24 9.86 17.55
CA VAL A 574 45.74 10.99 16.72
C VAL A 574 44.55 11.92 16.48
N ARG A 575 44.77 13.24 16.51
CA ARG A 575 43.85 14.19 15.87
C ARG A 575 44.37 14.45 14.47
N ASP A 576 43.57 14.14 13.46
CA ASP A 576 43.83 14.56 12.10
C ASP A 576 42.63 15.35 11.58
N GLY A 577 42.89 16.27 10.66
CA GLY A 577 41.89 17.22 10.15
C GLY A 577 42.24 17.64 8.73
N GLY A 578 41.64 16.97 7.75
CA GLY A 578 42.02 17.09 6.35
C GLY A 578 40.89 16.69 5.41
N VAL A 579 39.97 17.63 5.21
CA VAL A 579 39.00 17.77 4.10
C VAL A 579 39.05 16.67 3.01
N THR A 580 38.09 15.74 3.03
CA THR A 580 37.87 14.79 1.92
C THR A 580 36.80 15.32 0.95
N VAL A 581 37.22 15.86 -0.19
CA VAL A 581 36.30 16.33 -1.25
C VAL A 581 35.81 15.16 -2.10
N LEU A 582 34.51 15.15 -2.46
CA LEU A 582 33.87 14.21 -3.40
C LEU A 582 33.95 12.70 -3.09
N GLN A 583 34.33 12.31 -1.86
CA GLN A 583 34.22 10.94 -1.34
C GLN A 583 33.03 10.74 -0.37
N THR A 584 31.83 11.24 -0.71
CA THR A 584 30.58 10.80 -0.06
C THR A 584 29.92 9.74 -0.94
N PRO A 585 29.83 8.47 -0.53
CA PRO A 585 29.56 7.38 -1.46
C PRO A 585 28.05 7.17 -1.72
N PRO A 586 27.62 7.05 -3.00
CA PRO A 586 26.26 6.59 -3.35
C PRO A 586 25.93 5.19 -2.82
N SER A 587 26.92 4.43 -2.34
CA SER A 587 26.73 3.10 -1.76
C SER A 587 25.69 3.08 -0.65
N ASP A 588 25.49 4.15 0.11
CA ASP A 588 24.45 4.16 1.16
C ASP A 588 23.03 4.26 0.59
N VAL A 589 22.83 4.82 -0.62
CA VAL A 589 21.54 4.74 -1.32
C VAL A 589 21.31 3.32 -1.83
N THR A 590 22.30 2.73 -2.51
CA THR A 590 22.27 1.32 -2.93
C THR A 590 22.04 0.39 -1.73
N ARG A 591 22.67 0.64 -0.58
CA ARG A 591 22.57 -0.14 0.66
C ARG A 591 21.27 0.06 1.41
N VAL A 592 20.67 1.26 1.36
CA VAL A 592 19.29 1.50 1.85
C VAL A 592 18.30 0.75 0.97
N LEU A 593 18.37 0.87 -0.36
CA LEU A 593 17.51 0.12 -1.28
C LEU A 593 17.68 -1.39 -1.13
N HIS A 594 18.91 -1.91 -1.08
CA HIS A 594 19.21 -3.31 -0.74
C HIS A 594 18.89 -3.69 0.71
N GLY A 595 18.67 -2.73 1.60
CA GLY A 595 18.17 -2.93 2.95
C GLY A 595 16.66 -3.13 2.95
N LEU A 596 15.93 -2.23 2.29
CA LEU A 596 14.48 -2.32 2.06
C LEU A 596 14.11 -3.60 1.29
N LEU A 597 14.85 -3.93 0.23
CA LEU A 597 14.73 -5.19 -0.53
C LEU A 597 14.97 -6.47 0.29
N ARG A 598 15.60 -6.37 1.47
CA ARG A 598 15.81 -7.49 2.42
C ARG A 598 14.88 -7.44 3.64
N ASN A 599 14.36 -6.26 3.98
CA ASN A 599 13.53 -6.01 5.15
C ASN A 599 12.03 -5.93 4.83
N GLU A 600 11.63 -6.09 3.55
CA GLU A 600 10.24 -6.36 3.15
C GLU A 600 9.65 -7.47 4.04
N PRO A 601 8.71 -7.15 4.95
CA PRO A 601 8.30 -8.10 5.96
C PRO A 601 7.42 -9.19 5.36
N HIS A 602 7.89 -10.44 5.37
CA HIS A 602 7.07 -11.61 5.05
C HIS A 602 5.70 -11.50 5.72
N ALA A 603 4.63 -11.54 4.92
CA ALA A 603 3.29 -11.07 5.28
C ALA A 603 2.73 -11.69 6.58
N LYS A 604 3.00 -11.03 7.71
CA LYS A 604 2.59 -11.42 9.07
C LYS A 604 2.26 -10.21 9.95
N GLN A 605 1.46 -9.28 9.44
CA GLN A 605 0.71 -8.39 10.34
C GLN A 605 -0.47 -9.17 10.91
N ALA A 606 -0.44 -9.44 12.21
CA ALA A 606 -1.41 -10.28 12.89
C ALA A 606 -2.66 -9.50 13.31
N PHE A 607 -3.84 -10.06 13.05
CA PHE A 607 -5.07 -9.73 13.76
C PHE A 607 -5.44 -10.90 14.70
N PRO A 608 -5.79 -10.63 15.97
CA PRO A 608 -6.06 -11.68 16.95
C PRO A 608 -7.49 -12.22 16.81
N LEU A 609 -7.66 -13.29 16.01
CA LEU A 609 -8.90 -14.08 16.04
C LEU A 609 -8.98 -14.90 17.33
N GLN A 610 -9.70 -14.37 18.33
CA GLN A 610 -10.17 -15.17 19.45
C GLN A 610 -11.18 -16.21 18.96
N SER A 611 -10.79 -17.48 18.93
CA SER A 611 -11.71 -18.61 18.82
C SER A 611 -11.22 -19.75 19.71
N ALA A 612 -12.01 -20.11 20.72
CA ALA A 612 -11.62 -21.11 21.71
C ALA A 612 -11.79 -22.53 21.14
N ARG A 613 -10.77 -23.38 21.34
CA ARG A 613 -10.91 -24.84 21.24
C ARG A 613 -10.24 -25.52 22.44
N GLN A 614 -10.90 -26.55 22.94
CA GLN A 614 -10.50 -27.33 24.10
C GLN A 614 -9.32 -28.27 23.76
N PRO A 615 -8.51 -28.69 24.75
CA PRO A 615 -7.50 -29.73 24.55
C PRO A 615 -8.17 -31.09 24.31
N VAL A 616 -7.80 -31.77 23.22
CA VAL A 616 -8.14 -33.17 23.00
C VAL A 616 -7.06 -34.04 23.62
N LEU A 617 -7.44 -34.95 24.51
CA LEU A 617 -6.56 -35.96 25.08
C LEU A 617 -6.01 -36.88 23.98
N LYS A 618 -4.70 -37.10 23.96
CA LYS A 618 -4.11 -38.28 23.31
C LYS A 618 -3.90 -39.35 24.36
N THR A 619 -4.57 -40.48 24.20
CA THR A 619 -4.19 -41.73 24.86
C THR A 619 -2.86 -42.23 24.31
N VAL A 620 -2.11 -42.90 25.17
CA VAL A 620 -0.87 -43.64 24.86
C VAL A 620 -1.06 -45.05 25.40
N GLU A 621 -0.61 -46.04 24.63
CA GLU A 621 -0.14 -47.40 24.99
C GLU A 621 -0.49 -48.41 23.86
N PRO A 622 0.22 -49.55 23.77
CA PRO A 622 1.38 -49.96 24.57
C PRO A 622 2.73 -49.62 23.92
#